data_AF-A0A1C6R570-F1
#
_entry.id   AF-A0A1C6R570-F1
#
_cell.length_a   1.000
_cell.length_b   1.000
_cell.length_c   1.000
_cell.angle_alpha   90.00
_cell.angle_beta   90.00
_cell.angle_gamma   90.00
#
_symmetry.space_group_name_H-M   'P 1'
#
loop_
_entity.id
_entity.type
_entity.pdbx_description
1 polymer ?
#
loop_
_entity_poly.entity_id
_entity_poly.type
_entity_poly.pdbx_seq_one_letter_code
_entity_poly.pdbx_strand_id
1 'polypeptide(L)' 'MILDDLGAAKQSEWTEGITYRLINRRYTDLLPPLITTNPPTAALRDAVGDRVASRLAEMTTTVVLTGTARRSRSRA' A
#
# COMPACT_ATOMS: atom_id res chain seq x y z
N MET A 1 10.09 -3.81 7.55
CA MET A 1 9.27 -2.57 7.68
C MET A 1 7.84 -2.94 7.43
N ILE A 2 6.91 -2.36 8.19
CA ILE A 2 5.47 -2.53 7.99
C ILE A 2 4.90 -1.16 7.66
N LEU A 3 4.15 -1.07 6.55
CA LEU A 3 3.46 0.14 6.11
C LEU A 3 1.95 -0.13 6.16
N ASP A 4 1.26 0.59 7.05
CA ASP A 4 -0.17 0.42 7.26
C ASP A 4 -0.98 1.41 6.41
N ASP A 5 -2.13 0.96 5.92
CA ASP A 5 -3.17 1.74 5.23
C ASP A 5 -2.67 2.59 4.04
N LEU A 6 -1.82 1.99 3.20
CA LEU A 6 -1.29 2.64 2.00
C LEU A 6 -2.43 2.98 1.03
N GLY A 7 -2.52 4.25 0.65
CA GLY A 7 -3.53 4.76 -0.29
C GLY A 7 -4.81 5.30 0.35
N ALA A 8 -4.94 5.28 1.69
CA ALA A 8 -6.08 5.87 2.38
C ALA A 8 -5.98 7.41 2.56
N ALA A 9 -4.77 7.96 2.59
CA ALA A 9 -4.55 9.40 2.70
C ALA A 9 -4.79 10.11 1.36
N LYS A 10 -5.26 11.36 1.41
CA LYS A 10 -5.31 12.23 0.22
C LYS A 10 -3.91 12.38 -0.36
N GLN A 11 -3.77 12.03 -1.64
CA GLN A 11 -2.51 12.21 -2.35
C GLN A 11 -2.27 13.68 -2.60
N SER A 12 -1.14 14.16 -2.09
CA SER A 12 -0.56 15.45 -2.43
C SER A 12 0.80 15.17 -3.08
N GLU A 13 1.33 16.12 -3.86
CA GLU A 13 2.67 15.97 -4.46
C GLU A 13 3.75 15.65 -3.41
N TRP A 14 3.60 16.20 -2.19
CA TRP A 14 4.45 15.87 -1.06
C TRP A 14 4.31 14.41 -0.62
N THR A 15 3.08 13.95 -0.38
CA THR A 15 2.80 12.57 0.05
C THR A 15 3.29 11.55 -0.99
N GLU A 16 3.08 11.83 -2.27
CA GLU A 16 3.55 11.03 -3.39
C GLU A 16 5.09 10.96 -3.41
N GLY A 17 5.76 12.12 -3.27
CA GLY A 17 7.22 12.20 -3.25
C GLY A 17 7.88 11.44 -2.09
N ILE A 18 7.23 11.39 -0.92
CA ILE A 18 7.70 10.59 0.23
C ILE A 18 7.46 9.10 -0.03
N THR A 19 6.27 8.73 -0.49
CA THR A 19 5.91 7.34 -0.80
C THR A 19 6.85 6.76 -1.86
N TYR A 20 7.11 7.51 -2.92
CA TYR A 20 8.04 7.13 -3.97
C TYR A 20 9.46 6.90 -3.41
N ARG A 21 10.01 7.85 -2.65
CA ARG A 21 11.35 7.71 -2.07
C ARG A 21 11.47 6.48 -1.17
N LEU A 22 10.46 6.25 -0.32
CA LEU A 22 10.42 5.12 0.58
C LEU A 22 10.41 3.79 -0.19
N ILE A 23 9.46 3.62 -1.10
CA ILE A 23 9.30 2.37 -1.86
C ILE A 23 10.49 2.14 -2.78
N ASN A 24 11.01 3.19 -3.42
CA ASN A 24 12.17 3.07 -4.29
C ASN A 24 13.41 2.58 -3.53
N ARG A 25 13.67 3.10 -2.32
CA ARG A 25 14.81 2.63 -1.52
C ARG A 25 14.69 1.16 -1.14
N ARG A 26 13.49 0.71 -0.74
CA ARG A 26 13.23 -0.70 -0.42
C ARG A 26 13.42 -1.62 -1.61
N TYR A 27 12.92 -1.18 -2.76
CA TYR A 27 13.06 -1.90 -4.01
C TYR A 27 14.53 -2.02 -4.44
N THR A 28 15.28 -0.92 -4.46
CA THR A 28 16.70 -0.93 -4.86
C THR A 28 17.58 -1.73 -3.91
N ASP A 29 17.29 -1.72 -2.61
CA ASP A 29 18.06 -2.46 -1.61
C ASP A 29 17.57 -3.91 -1.43
N LEU A 30 16.57 -4.37 -2.22
CA LEU A 30 15.94 -5.69 -2.10
C LEU A 30 15.42 -5.99 -0.68
N LEU A 31 14.90 -4.98 0.01
CA LEU A 31 14.38 -5.09 1.37
C LEU A 31 12.85 -5.28 1.34
N PRO A 32 12.33 -6.50 1.56
CA PRO A 32 10.90 -6.78 1.43
C PRO A 32 10.07 -6.00 2.47
N PRO A 33 9.06 -5.22 2.04
CA PRO A 33 8.10 -4.60 2.94
C PRO A 33 6.84 -5.46 3.14
N LEU A 34 6.21 -5.34 4.31
CA LEU A 34 4.82 -5.77 4.50
C LEU A 34 3.92 -4.54 4.42
N ILE A 35 2.88 -4.59 3.60
CA ILE A 35 2.02 -3.44 3.33
C ILE A 35 0.57 -3.87 3.47
N THR A 36 -0.25 -3.05 4.13
CA THR A 36 -1.71 -3.18 4.13
C THR A 36 -2.31 -2.05 3.30
N THR A 37 -3.40 -2.34 2.62
CA THR A 37 -4.11 -1.37 1.79
C THR A 37 -5.59 -1.73 1.77
N ASN A 38 -6.43 -0.71 1.79
CA ASN A 38 -7.88 -0.84 1.69
C ASN A 38 -8.41 -0.79 0.24
N PRO A 39 -7.90 0.08 -0.67
CA PRO A 39 -8.34 0.04 -2.06
C PRO A 39 -7.94 -1.28 -2.75
N PRO A 40 -8.75 -1.77 -3.70
CA PRO A 40 -8.36 -2.86 -4.58
C PRO A 40 -7.06 -2.55 -5.33
N THR A 41 -6.29 -3.57 -5.70
CA THR A 41 -5.01 -3.42 -6.42
C THR A 41 -5.11 -2.53 -7.67
N ALA A 42 -6.25 -2.55 -8.37
CA ALA A 42 -6.48 -1.68 -9.52
C ALA A 42 -6.54 -0.19 -9.14
N ALA A 43 -7.24 0.15 -8.04
CA ALA A 43 -7.37 1.52 -7.54
C ALA A 43 -6.12 1.99 -6.76
N LEU A 44 -5.26 1.06 -6.32
CA LEU A 44 -4.00 1.41 -5.69
C LEU A 44 -3.08 2.18 -6.65
N ARG A 45 -3.12 1.87 -7.95
CA ARG A 45 -2.33 2.58 -8.99
C ARG A 45 -2.64 4.07 -8.99
N ASP A 46 -3.91 4.43 -8.95
CA ASP A 46 -4.35 5.83 -8.89
C ASP A 46 -3.93 6.50 -7.57
N ALA A 47 -3.86 5.71 -6.50
CA ALA A 47 -3.50 6.19 -5.17
C ALA A 47 -1.99 6.34 -4.94
N VAL A 48 -1.11 5.59 -5.61
CA VAL A 48 0.35 5.69 -5.34
C VAL A 48 1.19 6.04 -6.56
N GLY A 49 0.56 6.14 -7.73
CA GLY A 49 1.21 6.38 -9.01
C GLY A 49 1.79 5.10 -9.63
N ASP A 50 1.88 5.10 -10.95
CA ASP A 50 2.28 3.92 -11.75
C ASP A 50 3.65 3.35 -11.34
N ARG A 51 4.62 4.22 -11.06
CA ARG A 51 6.00 3.82 -10.72
C ARG A 51 6.07 3.06 -9.40
N VAL A 52 5.28 3.47 -8.41
CA VAL A 52 5.23 2.81 -7.11
C VAL A 52 4.46 1.51 -7.25
N ALA A 53 3.30 1.54 -7.90
CA ALA A 53 2.48 0.34 -8.11
C ALA A 53 3.22 -0.76 -8.87
N SER A 54 4.01 -0.41 -9.90
CA SER A 54 4.85 -1.37 -10.64
C SER A 54 5.89 -2.06 -9.74
N ARG A 55 6.61 -1.29 -8.91
CA ARG A 55 7.60 -1.85 -7.97
C ARG A 55 6.94 -2.73 -6.92
N LEU A 56 5.80 -2.32 -6.39
CA LEU A 56 5.03 -3.12 -5.43
C LEU A 56 4.60 -4.45 -6.06
N ALA A 57 4.05 -4.43 -7.28
CA ALA A 57 3.63 -5.64 -7.98
C ALA A 57 4.77 -6.63 -8.24
N GLU A 58 6.00 -6.13 -8.42
CA GLU A 58 7.18 -6.97 -8.63
C GLU A 58 7.76 -7.51 -7.31
N MET A 59 7.87 -6.68 -6.27
CA MET A 59 8.56 -7.08 -5.02
C MET A 59 7.64 -7.66 -3.94
N THR A 60 6.32 -7.70 -4.16
CA THR A 60 5.34 -8.17 -3.15
C THR A 60 4.40 -9.22 -3.71
N THR A 61 3.91 -10.09 -2.83
CA THR A 61 2.81 -11.02 -3.12
C THR A 61 1.51 -10.44 -2.57
N THR A 62 0.51 -10.26 -3.43
CA THR A 62 -0.79 -9.73 -3.01
C THR A 62 -1.62 -10.82 -2.34
N VAL A 63 -2.13 -10.53 -1.13
CA VAL A 63 -3.09 -11.38 -0.42
C VAL A 63 -4.36 -10.58 -0.20
N VAL A 64 -5.46 -11.03 -0.81
CA VAL A 64 -6.77 -10.37 -0.65
C VAL A 64 -7.45 -10.90 0.60
N LEU A 65 -7.63 -10.04 1.59
CA LEU A 65 -8.35 -10.37 2.82
C LEU A 65 -9.84 -10.06 2.64
N THR A 66 -10.64 -11.12 2.48
CA THR A 66 -12.10 -11.02 2.44
C THR A 66 -12.71 -11.26 3.81
N GLY A 67 -13.78 -10.55 4.15
CA GLY A 67 -14.55 -10.81 5.38
C GLY A 67 -15.38 -9.61 5.81
N THR A 68 -16.41 -9.86 6.62
CA THR A 68 -17.21 -8.79 7.22
C THR A 68 -16.40 -8.01 8.24
N ALA A 69 -16.68 -6.71 8.38
CA ALA A 69 -16.05 -5.84 9.37
C ALA A 69 -16.13 -6.46 10.78
N ARG A 70 -14.97 -6.79 11.37
CA ARG A 70 -14.91 -7.45 12.69
C ARG A 70 -15.15 -6.49 13.86
N ARG A 71 -14.89 -5.20 13.67
CA ARG A 71 -15.08 -4.16 14.70
C ARG A 71 -16.55 -3.89 15.07
N SER A 72 -17.52 -4.26 14.23
CA SER A 72 -18.95 -4.12 14.60
C SER A 72 -19.46 -5.22 15.53
N ARG A 73 -18.75 -6.36 15.63
CA ARG A 73 -19.15 -7.49 16.48
C ARG A 73 -18.82 -7.33 17.97
N SER A 74 -17.93 -6.42 18.35
CA SER A 74 -17.50 -6.24 19.75
C SER A 74 -18.32 -5.20 20.53
N ARG A 75 -19.48 -4.80 20.01
CA ARG A 75 -20.36 -3.79 20.63
C ARG A 75 -21.69 -4.38 21.16
N ALA A 76 -21.77 -5.71 21.27
CA ALA A 76 -22.86 -6.41 21.95
C ALA A 76 -22.45 -6.76 23.38
#